data_AF-A0A351V9U8-F1
#
_entry.id   AF-A0A351V9U8-F1
#
_cell.length_a   1.000
_cell.length_b   1.000
_cell.length_c   1.000
_cell.angle_alpha   90.00
_cell.angle_beta   90.00
_cell.angle_gamma   90.00
#
_symmetry.space_group_name_H-M   'P 1'
#
loop_
_entity.id
_entity.type
_entity.pdbx_description
1 polymer ?
#
loop_
_entity_poly.entity_id
_entity_poly.type
_entity_poly.pdbx_seq_one_letter_code
_entity_poly.pdbx_strand_id
1 'polypeptide(L)'
;MNFGNWNENVHTDYEQIKRIAFSQRIKSENVTVNAENETAVIVGSDGIYDVTLNSCTCFDFGARNLPCKHMYRLAAELGFLDDLPKTNRKAAKAFKDNIQTDINHYKELYLSGAISIEKFNKIVNALLSK
;
A
#
# COMPACT_ATOMS: atom_id res chain seq x y z
N MET A 1 11.57 -3.26 6.14
CA MET A 1 10.71 -4.37 5.68
C MET A 1 11.51 -5.19 4.70
N ASN A 2 11.68 -6.47 5.00
CA ASN A 2 12.42 -7.38 4.15
C ASN A 2 11.74 -8.75 4.26
N PHE A 3 11.27 -9.28 3.13
CA PHE A 3 10.77 -10.65 3.01
C PHE A 3 11.08 -11.16 1.61
N GLY A 4 11.23 -12.48 1.48
CA GLY A 4 11.59 -13.11 0.20
C GLY A 4 12.89 -12.57 -0.39
N ASN A 5 13.02 -12.65 -1.71
CA ASN A 5 14.20 -12.26 -2.47
C ASN A 5 14.04 -10.85 -3.08
N TRP A 6 13.34 -9.97 -2.38
CA TRP A 6 13.02 -8.64 -2.88
C TRP A 6 14.02 -7.59 -2.37
N ASN A 7 14.39 -6.65 -3.23
CA ASN A 7 15.20 -5.51 -2.80
C ASN A 7 14.40 -4.65 -1.82
N GLU A 8 14.95 -4.31 -0.66
CA GLU A 8 14.24 -3.57 0.39
C GLU A 8 13.60 -2.25 -0.09
N ASN A 9 14.24 -1.57 -1.06
CA ASN A 9 13.73 -0.33 -1.62
C ASN A 9 12.42 -0.50 -2.39
N VAL A 10 12.14 -1.71 -2.91
CA VAL A 10 10.91 -1.98 -3.66
C VAL A 10 9.68 -1.66 -2.81
N HIS A 11 9.73 -1.96 -1.51
CA HIS A 11 8.60 -1.79 -0.59
C HIS A 11 8.29 -0.32 -0.26
N THR A 12 9.16 0.61 -0.68
CA THR A 12 8.98 2.06 -0.50
C THR A 12 8.42 2.77 -1.74
N ASP A 13 8.32 2.06 -2.87
CA ASP A 13 7.70 2.58 -4.08
C ASP A 13 6.18 2.80 -3.89
N TYR A 14 5.63 3.84 -4.50
CA TYR A 14 4.21 4.20 -4.37
C TYR A 14 3.28 3.04 -4.76
N GLU A 15 3.57 2.34 -5.86
CA GLU A 15 2.74 1.22 -6.31
C GLU A 15 2.79 0.04 -5.32
N GLN A 16 3.90 -0.11 -4.58
CA GLN A 16 4.06 -1.14 -3.56
C GLN A 16 3.41 -0.76 -2.23
N ILE A 17 3.51 0.49 -1.80
CA ILE A 17 2.77 1.04 -0.66
C ILE A 17 1.26 0.84 -0.86
N LYS A 18 0.75 1.08 -2.07
CA LYS A 18 -0.65 0.82 -2.44
C LYS A 18 -1.03 -0.66 -2.28
N ARG A 19 -0.14 -1.59 -2.64
CA ARG A 19 -0.37 -3.04 -2.51
C ARG A 19 -0.32 -3.51 -1.06
N ILE A 20 0.55 -2.92 -0.23
CA ILE A 20 0.55 -3.12 1.22
C ILE A 20 -0.80 -2.65 1.81
N ALA A 21 -1.28 -1.45 1.43
CA ALA A 21 -2.59 -0.99 1.89
C ALA A 21 -3.74 -1.89 1.42
N PHE A 22 -3.64 -2.49 0.24
CA PHE A 22 -4.64 -3.42 -0.28
C PHE A 22 -4.58 -4.81 0.35
N SER A 23 -3.42 -5.26 0.84
CA SER A 23 -3.29 -6.54 1.53
C SER A 23 -4.10 -6.55 2.84
N GLN A 24 -4.18 -5.40 3.51
CA GLN A 24 -4.98 -5.19 4.73
C GLN A 24 -6.49 -5.36 4.48
N ARG A 25 -6.95 -5.26 3.23
CA ARG A 25 -8.37 -5.44 2.87
C ARG A 25 -8.76 -6.90 2.63
N ILE A 26 -7.77 -7.79 2.47
CA ILE A 26 -8.05 -9.23 2.42
C ILE A 26 -8.54 -9.61 3.81
N LYS A 27 -9.62 -10.37 3.90
CA LYS A 27 -10.16 -10.77 5.20
C LYS A 27 -9.44 -12.03 5.69
N SER A 28 -9.28 -12.18 7.01
CA SER A 28 -8.56 -13.33 7.59
C SER A 28 -9.20 -14.66 7.23
N GLU A 29 -10.53 -14.72 7.09
CA GLU A 29 -11.25 -15.92 6.66
C GLU A 29 -10.90 -16.39 5.24
N ASN A 30 -10.31 -15.52 4.42
CA ASN A 30 -9.91 -15.83 3.05
C ASN A 30 -8.44 -16.28 2.95
N VAL A 31 -7.73 -16.46 4.08
CA VAL A 31 -6.30 -16.74 4.09
C VAL A 31 -6.04 -18.02 4.89
N THR A 32 -5.46 -19.02 4.23
CA THR A 32 -5.00 -20.25 4.87
C THR A 32 -3.48 -20.28 4.80
N VAL A 33 -2.81 -20.06 5.94
CA VAL A 33 -1.35 -19.98 6.03
C VAL A 33 -0.75 -21.32 6.44
N ASN A 34 0.32 -21.72 5.76
CA ASN A 34 1.24 -22.77 6.18
C ASN A 34 2.56 -22.10 6.57
N ALA A 35 2.72 -21.84 7.87
CA ALA A 35 3.86 -21.11 8.41
C ALA A 35 5.18 -21.87 8.25
N GLU A 36 5.16 -23.20 8.33
CA GLU A 36 6.36 -24.04 8.17
C GLU A 36 6.99 -23.91 6.78
N ASN A 37 6.15 -23.74 5.75
CA ASN A 37 6.59 -23.64 4.37
C ASN A 37 6.57 -22.19 3.85
N GLU A 38 6.24 -21.22 4.69
CA GLU A 38 6.06 -19.81 4.32
C GLU A 38 5.17 -19.63 3.08
N THR A 39 4.04 -20.35 3.07
CA THR A 39 3.08 -20.31 1.97
C THR A 39 1.68 -19.98 2.47
N ALA A 40 0.83 -19.50 1.58
CA ALA A 40 -0.60 -19.38 1.83
C ALA A 40 -1.43 -19.67 0.58
N VAL A 41 -2.64 -20.13 0.83
CA VAL A 41 -3.74 -20.13 -0.15
C VAL A 41 -4.65 -18.96 0.18
N ILE A 42 -4.86 -18.07 -0.78
CA ILE A 42 -5.71 -16.87 -0.60
C ILE A 42 -6.88 -16.89 -1.57
N VAL A 43 -8.10 -16.79 -1.02
CA VAL A 43 -9.34 -16.71 -1.80
C VAL A 43 -9.65 -15.24 -2.12
N GLY A 44 -9.66 -14.90 -3.41
CA GLY A 44 -10.05 -13.59 -3.90
C GLY A 44 -11.37 -13.59 -4.67
N SER A 45 -11.71 -12.45 -5.24
CA SER A 45 -12.89 -12.27 -6.12
C SER A 45 -12.84 -13.14 -7.37
N ASP A 46 -11.65 -13.24 -7.97
CA ASP A 46 -11.46 -13.82 -9.31
C ASP A 46 -10.88 -15.24 -9.26
N GLY A 47 -10.69 -15.81 -8.07
CA GLY A 47 -10.15 -17.17 -7.91
C GLY A 47 -9.39 -17.39 -6.62
N ILE A 48 -8.74 -18.55 -6.56
CA ILE A 48 -7.88 -18.99 -5.47
C ILE A 48 -6.43 -18.84 -5.92
N TYR A 49 -5.58 -18.28 -5.06
CA TYR A 49 -4.19 -18.00 -5.36
C TYR A 49 -3.26 -18.75 -4.43
N ASP A 50 -2.27 -19.42 -5.01
CA ASP A 50 -1.12 -19.95 -4.29
C ASP A 50 -0.08 -18.85 -4.15
N VAL A 51 0.39 -18.67 -2.93
CA VAL A 51 1.24 -17.54 -2.53
C VAL A 51 2.44 -18.06 -1.76
N THR A 52 3.61 -17.60 -2.16
CA THR A 52 4.86 -17.70 -1.38
C THR A 52 5.39 -16.28 -1.14
N LEU A 53 6.45 -16.14 -0.35
CA LEU A 53 7.15 -14.86 -0.22
C LEU A 53 7.84 -14.40 -1.51
N ASN A 54 7.97 -15.27 -2.52
CA ASN A 54 8.70 -15.02 -3.77
C ASN A 54 7.85 -15.09 -5.04
N SER A 55 6.62 -15.62 -4.95
CA SER A 55 5.75 -15.83 -6.11
C SER A 55 4.28 -15.83 -5.73
N CYS A 56 3.43 -15.52 -6.70
CA CYS A 56 1.99 -15.65 -6.56
C CYS A 56 1.36 -16.03 -7.91
N THR A 57 0.32 -16.86 -7.89
CA THR A 57 -0.40 -17.24 -9.13
C THR A 57 -1.38 -16.17 -9.64
N CYS A 58 -1.46 -15.00 -8.99
CA CYS A 58 -2.35 -13.94 -9.42
C CYS A 58 -1.83 -13.18 -10.64
N PHE A 59 -2.76 -12.58 -11.40
CA PHE A 59 -2.44 -11.79 -12.57
C PHE A 59 -1.52 -10.59 -12.28
N ASP A 60 -1.71 -9.89 -11.15
CA ASP A 60 -0.87 -8.73 -10.78
C ASP A 60 0.62 -9.11 -10.64
N PHE A 61 0.91 -10.28 -10.06
CA PHE A 61 2.26 -10.81 -10.00
C PHE A 61 2.75 -11.22 -11.40
N GLY A 62 1.98 -12.02 -12.13
CA GLY A 62 2.37 -12.51 -13.46
C GLY A 62 2.66 -11.39 -14.47
N ALA A 63 1.95 -10.26 -14.37
CA ALA A 63 2.14 -9.12 -15.27
C ALA A 63 3.34 -8.23 -14.89
N ARG A 64 3.65 -8.10 -13.60
CA ARG A 64 4.66 -7.14 -13.10
C ARG A 64 5.96 -7.79 -12.65
N ASN A 65 5.93 -9.06 -12.27
CA ASN A 65 7.00 -9.77 -11.57
C ASN A 65 7.51 -9.00 -10.34
N LEU A 66 6.58 -8.40 -9.59
CA LEU A 66 6.84 -7.66 -8.36
C LEU A 66 5.87 -8.12 -7.27
N PRO A 67 6.18 -7.90 -5.97
CA PRO A 67 5.29 -8.26 -4.88
C PRO A 67 3.87 -7.74 -5.12
N CYS A 68 2.90 -8.64 -5.04
CA CYS A 68 1.48 -8.31 -5.15
C CYS A 68 0.84 -8.19 -3.76
N LYS A 69 -0.41 -7.73 -3.68
CA LYS A 69 -1.13 -7.62 -2.40
C LYS A 69 -1.23 -8.94 -1.61
N HIS A 70 -1.26 -10.09 -2.29
CA HIS A 70 -1.36 -11.41 -1.66
C HIS A 70 -0.06 -11.77 -0.94
N MET A 71 1.09 -11.46 -1.54
CA MET A 71 2.41 -11.69 -0.95
C MET A 71 2.59 -10.82 0.29
N TYR A 72 2.19 -9.54 0.24
CA TYR A 72 2.16 -8.69 1.43
C TYR A 72 1.19 -9.20 2.50
N ARG A 73 0.10 -9.87 2.11
CA ARG A 73 -0.80 -10.48 3.09
C ARG A 73 -0.14 -11.64 3.81
N LEU A 74 0.48 -12.55 3.07
CA LEU A 74 1.27 -13.64 3.66
C LEU A 74 2.38 -13.09 4.56
N ALA A 75 3.13 -12.09 4.09
CA ALA A 75 4.17 -11.45 4.88
C ALA A 75 3.64 -10.85 6.20
N ALA A 76 2.43 -10.28 6.20
CA ALA A 76 1.79 -9.79 7.43
C ALA A 76 1.43 -10.92 8.39
N GLU A 77 0.86 -12.03 7.91
CA GLU A 77 0.51 -13.18 8.75
C GLU A 77 1.75 -13.83 9.39
N LEU A 78 2.91 -13.72 8.73
CA LEU A 78 4.20 -14.21 9.23
C LEU A 78 4.99 -13.16 10.04
N GLY A 79 4.45 -11.95 10.26
CA GLY A 79 5.07 -10.91 11.08
C GLY A 79 6.14 -10.05 10.39
N PHE A 80 6.38 -10.22 9.08
CA PHE A 80 7.40 -9.45 8.34
C PHE A 80 7.03 -7.97 8.11
N LEU A 81 5.78 -7.57 8.39
CA LEU A 81 5.31 -6.18 8.21
C LEU A 81 5.23 -5.39 9.52
N ASP A 82 5.74 -5.90 10.64
CA ASP A 82 5.67 -5.24 11.95
C ASP A 82 6.44 -3.91 12.02
N ASP A 83 7.46 -3.78 11.16
CA ASP A 83 8.29 -2.58 11.01
C ASP A 83 7.69 -1.51 10.07
N LEU A 84 6.41 -1.63 9.69
CA LEU A 84 5.75 -0.60 8.90
C LEU A 84 5.76 0.75 9.63
N PRO A 85 5.94 1.88 8.90
CA PRO A 85 5.94 3.21 9.51
C PRO A 85 4.68 3.45 10.34
N LYS A 86 4.87 3.63 11.66
CA LYS A 86 3.78 3.95 12.59
C LYS A 86 3.57 5.46 12.63
N THR A 87 2.31 5.87 12.79
CA THR A 87 1.96 7.29 12.88
C THR A 87 2.65 7.94 14.08
N ASN A 88 3.54 8.89 13.80
CA ASN A 88 4.21 9.69 14.84
C ASN A 88 3.35 10.91 15.17
N ARG A 89 2.96 11.09 16.45
CA ARG A 89 2.08 12.19 16.88
C ARG A 89 2.65 13.58 16.57
N LYS A 90 3.97 13.78 16.74
CA LYS A 90 4.63 15.06 16.44
C LYS A 90 4.63 15.32 14.93
N ALA A 91 4.97 14.31 14.13
CA ALA A 91 4.94 14.42 12.67
C ALA A 91 3.53 14.64 12.13
N ALA A 92 2.53 13.93 12.68
CA ALA A 92 1.13 14.09 12.31
C ALA A 92 0.58 15.48 12.68
N LYS A 93 0.99 16.05 13.82
CA LYS A 93 0.66 17.43 14.17
C LYS A 93 1.32 18.42 13.20
N ALA A 94 2.61 18.26 12.93
CA ALA A 94 3.32 19.10 11.97
C ALA A 94 2.71 19.04 10.57
N PHE A 95 2.24 17.87 10.13
CA PHE A 95 1.48 17.73 8.89
C PHE A 95 0.19 18.57 8.92
N LYS A 96 -0.61 18.45 9.99
CA LYS A 96 -1.85 19.23 10.16
C LYS A 96 -1.61 20.74 10.17
N ASP A 97 -0.58 21.19 10.87
CA ASP A 97 -0.21 22.60 10.96
C ASP A 97 0.22 23.16 9.58
N ASN A 98 0.68 22.31 8.65
CA ASN A 98 1.10 22.69 7.30
C ASN A 98 0.01 22.54 6.21
N ILE A 99 -1.16 21.99 6.52
CA ILE A 99 -2.23 21.74 5.51
C ILE A 99 -2.56 23.00 4.71
N GLN A 100 -2.63 24.17 5.37
CA GLN A 100 -2.97 25.41 4.68
C GLN A 100 -1.90 25.84 3.66
N THR A 101 -0.63 25.59 3.97
CA THR A 101 0.49 25.85 3.06
C THR A 101 0.40 24.96 1.83
N ASP A 102 0.11 23.66 2.01
CA ASP A 102 -0.07 22.72 0.90
C ASP A 102 -1.26 23.10 0.02
N ILE A 103 -2.39 23.49 0.62
CA ILE A 103 -3.57 23.98 -0.11
C ILE A 103 -3.20 25.20 -0.97
N ASN A 104 -2.42 26.14 -0.43
CA ASN A 104 -1.97 27.31 -1.19
C ASN A 104 -1.04 26.90 -2.35
N HIS A 105 -0.13 25.95 -2.14
CA HIS A 105 0.70 25.41 -3.22
C HIS A 105 -0.13 24.83 -4.37
N TYR A 106 -1.12 23.97 -4.06
CA TYR A 106 -1.99 23.39 -5.09
C TYR A 106 -2.92 24.43 -5.73
N LYS A 107 -3.28 25.51 -5.01
CA LYS A 107 -4.03 26.63 -5.56
C LYS A 107 -3.22 27.36 -6.63
N GLU A 108 -1.94 27.62 -6.40
CA GLU A 108 -1.08 28.24 -7.41
C GLU A 108 -0.92 27.36 -8.66
N LEU A 109 -0.79 26.04 -8.49
CA LEU A 109 -0.77 25.10 -9.62
C LEU A 109 -2.08 25.12 -10.43
N TYR A 110 -3.22 25.33 -9.77
CA TYR A 110 -4.50 25.52 -10.47
C TYR A 110 -4.54 26.86 -11.22
N LEU A 111 -4.15 27.96 -10.57
CA LEU A 111 -4.14 29.29 -11.19
C LEU A 111 -3.17 29.38 -12.38
N SER A 112 -2.08 28.63 -12.36
CA SER A 112 -1.13 28.52 -13.47
C SER A 112 -1.58 27.56 -14.58
N GLY A 113 -2.72 26.87 -14.42
CA GLY A 113 -3.23 25.89 -15.38
C GLY A 113 -2.52 24.53 -15.37
N ALA A 114 -1.66 24.25 -14.39
CA ALA A 114 -0.94 22.97 -14.29
C ALA A 114 -1.85 21.80 -13.87
N ILE A 115 -2.95 22.10 -13.16
CA ILE A 115 -3.98 21.13 -12.76
C ILE A 115 -5.39 21.69 -13.00
N SER A 116 -6.36 20.80 -13.21
CA SER A 116 -7.77 21.18 -13.34
C SER A 116 -8.41 21.50 -11.99
N ILE A 117 -9.55 22.19 -12.00
CA ILE A 117 -10.33 22.49 -10.80
C ILE A 117 -10.81 21.21 -10.09
N GLU A 118 -11.18 20.16 -10.85
CA GLU A 118 -11.58 18.87 -10.28
C GLU A 118 -10.41 18.19 -9.57
N LYS A 119 -9.20 18.28 -10.14
CA LYS A 119 -8.00 17.71 -9.53
C LYS A 119 -7.64 18.46 -8.24
N PHE A 120 -7.69 19.79 -8.27
CA PHE A 120 -7.48 20.64 -7.09
C PHE A 120 -8.46 20.26 -5.96
N ASN A 121 -9.77 20.22 -6.25
CA ASN A 121 -10.79 19.88 -5.26
C ASN A 121 -10.58 18.48 -4.65
N LYS A 122 -10.19 17.48 -5.45
CA LYS A 122 -9.89 16.13 -4.94
C LYS A 122 -8.72 16.13 -3.94
N ILE A 123 -7.67 16.91 -4.21
CA ILE A 123 -6.50 17.00 -3.33
C ILE A 123 -6.87 17.71 -2.02
N VAL A 124 -7.54 18.86 -2.11
CA VAL A 124 -7.98 19.62 -0.92
C VAL A 124 -8.91 18.79 -0.03
N ASN A 125 -9.88 18.09 -0.62
CA ASN A 125 -10.77 17.21 0.13
C ASN A 125 -10.01 16.06 0.83
N ALA A 126 -8.97 15.51 0.20
CA ALA A 126 -8.12 14.51 0.82
C ALA A 126 -7.32 15.08 1.99
N LEU A 127 -6.74 16.28 1.85
CA LEU A 127 -5.97 16.95 2.91
C LEU A 127 -6.83 17.31 4.13
N LEU A 128 -8.09 17.71 3.91
CA LEU A 128 -9.03 18.10 4.96
C LEU A 128 -9.83 16.93 5.56
N SER A 129 -9.67 15.72 5.02
CA SER A 129 -10.34 14.54 5.55
C SER A 129 -9.89 14.23 6.99
N LYS A 130 -10.83 13.78 7.83
CA LYS A 130 -10.60 13.50 9.26
C LYS A 130 -10.05 12.11 9.48
#